data_AF-A0A0F2NCA3-F1
#
_entry.id   AF-A0A0F2NCA3-F1
#
_cell.length_a   1.000
_cell.length_b   1.000
_cell.length_c   1.000
_cell.angle_alpha   90.00
_cell.angle_beta   90.00
_cell.angle_gamma   90.00
#
_symmetry.space_group_name_H-M   'P 1'
#
loop_
_entity.id
_entity.type
_entity.pdbx_description
1 polymer ?
#
loop_
_entity_poly.entity_id
_entity_poly.type
_entity_poly.pdbx_seq_one_letter_code
_entity_poly.pdbx_strand_id
1 'polypeptide(L)'
;MDELKLADIIDTRDEQPPIWVAYPGSKTFEILARPIGGKHQEFVQAATELQWDLALMKKRPVLNGEAYQELFGDYVVVDWKGLMVEDLRRLVLIADAQKLKGFTGEIAFDKTSRQLLMTWSPGFTAWLNRVAFDIERHNIEREAEAEKK
;
A
#
# COMPACT_ATOMS: atom_id res chain seq x y z
N MET A 1 -29.52 22.09 18.28
CA MET A 1 -28.08 21.88 18.46
C MET A 1 -27.94 20.37 18.40
N ASP A 2 -27.67 19.85 17.20
CA ASP A 2 -27.57 18.40 16.99
C ASP A 2 -26.41 17.87 17.81
N GLU A 3 -26.67 16.86 18.64
CA GLU A 3 -25.63 16.07 19.29
C GLU A 3 -24.89 15.29 18.19
N LEU A 4 -23.75 15.83 17.75
CA LEU A 4 -22.77 15.06 16.98
C LEU A 4 -22.44 13.80 17.78
N LYS A 5 -22.81 12.62 17.25
CA LYS A 5 -22.46 11.37 17.88
C LYS A 5 -20.95 11.22 17.79
N LEU A 6 -20.31 10.62 18.79
CA LEU A 6 -18.86 10.36 18.78
C LEU A 6 -18.42 9.57 17.52
N ALA A 7 -19.33 8.76 16.97
CA ALA A 7 -19.16 8.03 15.71
C ALA A 7 -19.11 8.93 14.46
N ASP A 8 -19.66 10.14 14.51
CA ASP A 8 -19.57 11.12 13.42
C ASP A 8 -18.20 11.85 13.39
N ILE A 9 -17.41 11.70 14.47
CA ILE A 9 -16.11 12.37 14.66
C ILE A 9 -14.94 11.40 14.39
N ILE A 10 -15.14 10.10 14.61
CA ILE A 10 -14.12 9.06 14.47
C ILE A 10 -14.48 8.17 13.29
N ASP A 11 -13.63 8.18 12.25
CA ASP A 11 -13.73 7.23 11.16
C ASP A 11 -13.38 5.83 11.69
N THR A 12 -14.40 5.00 11.96
CA THR A 12 -14.24 3.64 12.50
C THR A 12 -13.47 2.70 11.57
N ARG A 13 -13.21 3.13 10.32
CA ARG A 13 -12.38 2.43 9.34
C ARG A 13 -10.89 2.53 9.66
N ASP A 14 -10.46 3.65 10.24
CA ASP A 14 -9.07 3.85 10.67
C ASP A 14 -8.72 3.05 11.94
N GLU A 15 -9.74 2.59 12.70
CA GLU A 15 -9.57 1.79 13.92
C GLU A 15 -9.54 0.28 13.66
N GLN A 16 -9.79 -0.17 12.42
CA GLN A 16 -9.76 -1.58 12.09
C GLN A 16 -8.33 -2.14 12.21
N PRO A 17 -8.13 -3.27 12.90
CA PRO A 17 -6.81 -3.84 13.06
C PRO A 17 -6.23 -4.27 11.70
N PRO A 18 -4.92 -4.16 11.50
CA PRO A 18 -4.26 -4.70 10.32
C PRO A 18 -4.53 -6.21 10.16
N ILE A 19 -4.64 -6.68 8.92
CA ILE A 19 -4.94 -8.07 8.60
C ILE A 19 -3.78 -8.73 7.84
N TRP A 20 -3.56 -10.02 8.10
CA TRP A 20 -2.60 -10.81 7.33
C TRP A 20 -3.19 -11.19 5.98
N VAL A 21 -2.48 -10.87 4.90
CA VAL A 21 -2.88 -11.15 3.52
C VAL A 21 -1.76 -11.89 2.80
N ALA A 22 -2.08 -13.07 2.27
CA ALA A 22 -1.14 -13.89 1.52
C ALA A 22 -0.87 -13.32 0.12
N TYR A 23 0.40 -13.26 -0.28
CA TYR A 23 0.78 -12.81 -1.61
C TYR A 23 0.46 -13.88 -2.66
N PRO A 24 -0.28 -13.54 -3.74
CA PRO A 24 -0.62 -14.49 -4.78
C PRO A 24 0.64 -14.90 -5.54
N GLY A 25 1.01 -16.18 -5.42
CA GLY A 25 2.17 -16.75 -6.12
C GLY A 25 3.36 -17.09 -5.20
N SER A 26 3.27 -16.80 -3.91
CA SER A 26 4.14 -17.41 -2.89
C SER A 26 3.30 -18.31 -1.98
N LYS A 27 3.93 -19.35 -1.41
CA LYS A 27 3.31 -20.23 -0.41
C LYS A 27 3.55 -19.75 1.02
N THR A 28 4.50 -18.86 1.21
CA THR A 28 5.00 -18.47 2.54
C THR A 28 4.89 -16.97 2.78
N PHE A 29 4.86 -16.16 1.73
CA PHE A 29 4.86 -14.71 1.85
C PHE A 29 3.48 -14.16 2.19
N GLU A 30 3.38 -13.55 3.37
CA GLU A 30 2.19 -12.84 3.84
C GLU A 30 2.61 -11.44 4.31
N ILE A 31 1.74 -10.45 4.08
CA ILE A 31 1.90 -9.09 4.58
C ILE A 31 0.86 -8.80 5.65
N LEU A 32 1.20 -7.97 6.62
CA LEU A 32 0.26 -7.36 7.53
C LEU A 32 -0.18 -6.02 6.93
N ALA A 33 -1.37 -5.99 6.34
CA ALA A 33 -1.91 -4.84 5.64
C ALA A 33 -2.81 -4.01 6.55
N ARG A 34 -2.54 -2.71 6.64
CA ARG A 34 -3.40 -1.73 7.30
C ARG A 34 -4.52 -1.26 6.35
N PRO A 35 -5.76 -1.16 6.83
CA PRO A 35 -6.83 -0.44 6.14
C PRO A 35 -6.44 1.00 5.81
N ILE A 36 -6.78 1.49 4.62
CA ILE A 36 -6.41 2.85 4.20
C ILE A 36 -7.37 3.90 4.77
N GLY A 37 -8.65 3.55 4.94
CA GLY A 37 -9.69 4.51 5.29
C GLY A 37 -9.75 5.65 4.28
N GLY A 38 -9.98 6.87 4.77
CA GLY A 38 -10.00 8.10 3.95
C GLY A 38 -8.64 8.57 3.43
N LYS A 39 -7.52 7.94 3.85
CA LYS A 39 -6.17 8.49 3.62
C LYS A 39 -5.63 8.36 2.21
N HIS A 40 -6.30 7.59 1.35
CA HIS A 40 -5.88 7.45 -0.05
C HIS A 40 -5.75 8.83 -0.72
N GLN A 41 -6.72 9.72 -0.52
CA GLN A 41 -6.70 11.05 -1.11
C GLN A 41 -5.61 11.94 -0.51
N GLU A 42 -5.29 11.77 0.77
CA GLU A 42 -4.17 12.46 1.43
C GLU A 42 -2.83 12.08 0.77
N PHE A 43 -2.60 10.78 0.48
CA PHE A 43 -1.38 10.33 -0.19
C PHE A 43 -1.27 10.87 -1.62
N VAL A 44 -2.37 10.88 -2.37
CA VAL A 44 -2.40 11.46 -3.72
C VAL A 44 -2.06 12.95 -3.68
N GLN A 45 -2.65 13.70 -2.73
CA GLN A 45 -2.37 15.13 -2.58
C GLN A 45 -0.92 15.39 -2.18
N ALA A 46 -0.39 14.64 -1.21
CA ALA A 46 0.97 14.77 -0.73
C ALA A 46 2.01 14.42 -1.81
N ALA A 47 1.70 13.48 -2.69
CA ALA A 47 2.56 13.10 -3.81
C ALA A 47 2.34 13.94 -5.08
N THR A 48 1.42 14.91 -5.08
CA THR A 48 1.17 15.75 -6.25
C THR A 48 2.06 16.99 -6.25
N GLU A 49 2.81 17.18 -7.33
CA GLU A 49 3.70 18.31 -7.52
C GLU A 49 3.17 19.24 -8.62
N LEU A 50 3.45 20.54 -8.51
CA LEU A 50 3.12 21.51 -9.55
C LEU A 50 4.27 21.60 -10.57
N GLN A 51 4.08 20.99 -11.73
CA GLN A 51 5.04 21.05 -12.83
C GLN A 51 4.63 22.11 -13.86
N TRP A 52 5.62 22.78 -14.44
CA TRP A 52 5.41 23.76 -15.50
C TRP A 52 5.20 23.05 -16.84
N ASP A 53 4.01 23.16 -17.41
CA ASP A 53 3.71 22.62 -18.73
C ASP A 53 4.08 23.66 -19.80
N LEU A 54 5.15 23.37 -20.54
CA LEU A 54 5.66 24.25 -21.60
C LEU A 54 4.67 24.42 -22.75
N ALA A 55 3.82 23.41 -23.02
CA ALA A 55 2.84 23.47 -24.10
C ALA A 55 1.63 24.34 -23.73
N LEU A 56 1.20 24.27 -22.47
CA LEU A 56 0.05 25.04 -21.97
C LEU A 56 0.43 26.38 -21.35
N MET A 57 1.75 26.64 -21.17
CA MET A 57 2.30 27.79 -20.45
C MET A 57 1.64 28.00 -19.07
N LYS A 58 1.35 26.89 -18.37
CA LYS A 58 0.64 26.89 -17.08
C LYS A 58 1.22 25.83 -16.16
N LYS A 59 1.11 26.05 -14.85
CA LYS A 59 1.39 25.03 -13.84
C LYS A 59 0.25 24.01 -13.84
N ARG A 60 0.59 22.72 -13.89
CA ARG A 60 -0.37 21.62 -13.75
C ARG A 60 0.03 20.72 -12.59
N PRO A 61 -0.94 20.18 -11.82
CA PRO A 61 -0.65 19.12 -10.87
C PRO A 61 -0.25 17.85 -11.63
N VAL A 62 0.87 17.25 -11.22
CA VAL A 62 1.37 15.98 -11.71
C VAL A 62 1.62 15.08 -10.51
N LEU A 63 1.03 13.88 -10.52
CA LEU A 63 1.27 12.90 -9.47
C LEU A 63 2.68 12.31 -9.63
N ASN A 64 3.51 12.45 -8.60
CA ASN A 64 4.77 11.75 -8.49
C ASN A 64 4.51 10.31 -8.01
N GLY A 65 4.63 9.36 -8.92
CA GLY A 65 4.34 7.96 -8.64
C GLY A 65 5.28 7.33 -7.60
N GLU A 66 6.55 7.70 -7.57
CA GLU A 66 7.51 7.17 -6.59
C GLU A 66 7.20 7.68 -5.18
N ALA A 67 6.94 8.99 -5.05
CA ALA A 67 6.54 9.59 -3.78
C ALA A 67 5.22 9.01 -3.26
N TYR A 68 4.25 8.78 -4.16
CA TYR A 68 3.00 8.10 -3.79
C TYR A 68 3.26 6.67 -3.29
N GLN A 69 4.08 5.89 -4.00
CA GLN A 69 4.39 4.52 -3.60
C GLN A 69 5.12 4.45 -2.25
N GLU A 70 6.00 5.40 -1.96
CA GLU A 70 6.67 5.48 -0.66
C GLU A 70 5.66 5.75 0.46
N LEU A 71 4.85 6.81 0.34
CA LEU A 71 3.84 7.17 1.35
C LEU A 71 2.81 6.05 1.56
N PHE A 72 2.33 5.48 0.46
CA PHE A 72 1.36 4.41 0.46
C PHE A 72 1.93 3.13 1.08
N GLY A 73 3.12 2.71 0.64
CA GLY A 73 3.78 1.52 1.17
C GLY A 73 4.12 1.66 2.65
N ASP A 74 4.61 2.82 3.06
CA ASP A 74 4.95 3.13 4.45
C ASP A 74 3.73 3.07 5.38
N TYR A 75 2.53 3.41 4.87
CA TYR A 75 1.30 3.36 5.65
C TYR A 75 0.61 1.99 5.64
N VAL A 76 0.49 1.38 4.45
CA VAL A 76 -0.31 0.15 4.26
C VAL A 76 0.43 -1.09 4.73
N VAL A 77 1.75 -1.19 4.52
CA VAL A 77 2.52 -2.38 4.92
C VAL A 77 3.06 -2.17 6.33
N VAL A 78 2.42 -2.80 7.31
CA VAL A 78 2.80 -2.72 8.73
C VAL A 78 3.95 -3.66 9.05
N ASP A 79 3.90 -4.87 8.50
CA ASP A 79 4.89 -5.92 8.68
C ASP A 79 4.77 -6.95 7.54
N TRP A 80 5.71 -7.88 7.43
CA TRP A 80 5.56 -9.08 6.59
C TRP A 80 6.27 -10.29 7.19
N LYS A 81 5.99 -11.47 6.65
CA LYS A 81 6.70 -12.71 7.00
C LYS A 81 6.76 -13.66 5.80
N GLY A 82 7.75 -14.54 5.80
CA GLY A 82 7.93 -15.60 4.82
C GLY A 82 8.32 -15.12 3.42
N LEU A 83 8.87 -13.90 3.30
CA LEU A 83 9.46 -13.42 2.05
C LEU A 83 10.81 -14.10 1.82
N MET A 84 10.83 -15.14 0.99
CA MET A 84 12.07 -15.84 0.65
C MET A 84 12.82 -15.10 -0.45
N VAL A 85 14.16 -15.15 -0.46
CA VAL A 85 14.97 -14.60 -1.57
C VAL A 85 14.57 -15.20 -2.92
N GLU A 86 14.11 -16.46 -2.94
CA GLU A 86 13.58 -17.10 -4.14
C GLU A 86 12.31 -16.43 -4.67
N ASP A 87 11.41 -16.01 -3.79
CA ASP A 87 10.20 -15.27 -4.17
C ASP A 87 10.58 -13.87 -4.67
N LEU A 88 11.50 -13.18 -4.00
CA LEU A 88 11.97 -11.86 -4.44
C LEU A 88 12.54 -11.89 -5.86
N ARG A 89 13.28 -12.95 -6.23
CA ARG A 89 13.82 -13.12 -7.59
C ARG A 89 12.74 -13.25 -8.67
N ARG A 90 11.56 -13.75 -8.31
CA ARG A 90 10.40 -13.81 -9.22
C ARG A 90 9.68 -12.47 -9.31
N LEU A 91 9.75 -11.67 -8.24
CA LEU A 91 9.04 -10.41 -8.09
C LEU A 91 9.79 -9.22 -8.70
N VAL A 92 11.11 -9.27 -8.72
CA VAL A 92 11.97 -8.17 -9.19
C VAL A 92 12.43 -8.41 -10.63
N LEU A 93 12.51 -7.34 -11.42
CA LEU A 93 13.03 -7.39 -12.80
C LEU A 93 14.46 -7.98 -12.83
N ILE A 94 14.70 -8.83 -13.84
CA ILE A 94 15.86 -9.74 -13.95
C ILE A 94 17.23 -9.06 -13.83
N ALA A 95 17.35 -7.77 -14.18
CA ALA A 95 18.61 -7.01 -14.12
C ALA A 95 19.16 -6.91 -12.69
N ASP A 96 18.30 -6.81 -11.67
CA ASP A 96 18.73 -6.67 -10.28
C ASP A 96 18.74 -8.01 -9.52
N ALA A 97 18.06 -9.04 -10.04
CA ALA A 97 18.12 -10.41 -9.51
C ALA A 97 19.55 -11.00 -9.55
N GLN A 98 20.41 -10.53 -10.46
CA GLN A 98 21.83 -10.93 -10.50
C GLN A 98 22.61 -10.45 -9.27
N LYS A 99 22.27 -9.29 -8.69
CA LYS A 99 22.88 -8.79 -7.44
C LYS A 99 22.47 -9.61 -6.23
N LEU A 100 21.35 -10.34 -6.34
CA LEU A 100 20.84 -11.26 -5.32
C LEU A 100 21.38 -12.69 -5.46
N LYS A 101 22.26 -12.97 -6.45
CA LYS A 101 22.93 -14.28 -6.57
C LYS A 101 23.91 -14.47 -5.43
N GLY A 102 23.57 -15.37 -4.50
CA GLY A 102 24.37 -15.69 -3.31
C GLY A 102 23.62 -15.46 -2.00
N PHE A 103 22.58 -14.63 -2.02
CA PHE A 103 21.69 -14.47 -0.87
C PHE A 103 20.71 -15.66 -0.81
N THR A 104 20.54 -16.21 0.39
CA THR A 104 19.61 -17.30 0.71
C THR A 104 18.94 -16.99 2.04
N GLY A 105 17.72 -17.49 2.23
CA GLY A 105 16.95 -17.29 3.47
C GLY A 105 15.77 -16.35 3.30
N GLU A 106 15.24 -15.93 4.46
CA GLU A 106 14.09 -15.05 4.59
C GLU A 106 14.55 -13.59 4.70
N ILE A 107 13.81 -12.70 4.05
CA ILE A 107 14.02 -11.25 4.11
C ILE A 107 13.10 -10.70 5.19
N ALA A 108 13.70 -10.25 6.29
CA ALA A 108 12.98 -9.59 7.37
C ALA A 108 12.31 -8.29 6.89
N PHE A 109 11.24 -7.90 7.56
CA PHE A 109 10.59 -6.62 7.29
C PHE A 109 11.44 -5.46 7.81
N ASP A 110 11.80 -4.57 6.91
CA ASP A 110 12.40 -3.29 7.23
C ASP A 110 12.04 -2.24 6.17
N LYS A 111 12.30 -0.96 6.48
CA LYS A 111 11.97 0.14 5.55
C LYS A 111 12.65 0.00 4.20
N THR A 112 13.90 -0.44 4.18
CA THR A 112 14.72 -0.56 2.96
C THR A 112 14.22 -1.71 2.09
N SER A 113 13.95 -2.87 2.68
CA SER A 113 13.43 -4.02 1.95
C SER A 113 12.02 -3.77 1.41
N ARG A 114 11.16 -3.09 2.17
CA ARG A 114 9.85 -2.63 1.68
C ARG A 114 9.98 -1.70 0.47
N GLN A 115 10.80 -0.66 0.58
CA GLN A 115 11.00 0.30 -0.52
C GLN A 115 11.54 -0.40 -1.75
N LEU A 116 12.51 -1.31 -1.58
CA LEU A 116 13.02 -2.12 -2.67
C LEU A 116 11.88 -2.89 -3.37
N LEU A 117 10.99 -3.54 -2.62
CA LEU A 117 9.90 -4.30 -3.21
C LEU A 117 8.87 -3.40 -3.92
N MET A 118 8.53 -2.26 -3.33
CA MET A 118 7.60 -1.28 -3.91
C MET A 118 8.13 -0.67 -5.22
N THR A 119 9.42 -0.34 -5.28
CA THR A 119 10.04 0.29 -6.45
C THR A 119 10.32 -0.73 -7.56
N TRP A 120 10.83 -1.91 -7.20
CA TRP A 120 11.36 -2.87 -8.18
C TRP A 120 10.40 -3.98 -8.56
N SER A 121 9.24 -4.08 -7.89
CA SER A 121 8.17 -5.02 -8.22
C SER A 121 6.85 -4.30 -8.51
N PRO A 122 6.63 -3.86 -9.76
CA PRO A 122 5.34 -3.28 -10.17
C PRO A 122 4.15 -4.22 -9.90
N GLY A 123 4.39 -5.54 -10.02
CA GLY A 123 3.39 -6.56 -9.72
C GLY A 123 2.99 -6.59 -8.24
N PHE A 124 3.96 -6.48 -7.33
CA PHE A 124 3.68 -6.34 -5.90
C PHE A 124 2.89 -5.08 -5.59
N THR A 125 3.32 -3.93 -6.13
CA THR A 125 2.65 -2.64 -5.90
C THR A 125 1.21 -2.63 -6.43
N ALA A 126 0.98 -3.20 -7.62
CA ALA A 126 -0.37 -3.33 -8.17
C ALA A 126 -1.27 -4.23 -7.32
N TRP A 127 -0.73 -5.36 -6.86
CA TRP A 127 -1.45 -6.26 -5.96
C TRP A 127 -1.76 -5.59 -4.61
N LEU A 128 -0.79 -4.90 -4.00
CA LEU A 128 -0.96 -4.22 -2.72
C LEU A 128 -2.06 -3.16 -2.78
N ASN A 129 -2.08 -2.37 -3.86
CA ASN A 129 -3.17 -1.41 -4.10
C ASN A 129 -4.53 -2.12 -4.12
N ARG A 130 -4.64 -3.23 -4.87
CA ARG A 130 -5.89 -4.00 -4.93
C ARG A 130 -6.31 -4.53 -3.56
N VAL A 131 -5.39 -5.14 -2.82
CA VAL A 131 -5.66 -5.65 -1.47
C VAL A 131 -6.20 -4.53 -0.58
N ALA A 132 -5.56 -3.37 -0.61
CA ALA A 132 -5.95 -2.29 0.26
C ALA A 132 -7.33 -1.69 -0.12
N PHE A 133 -7.67 -1.65 -1.42
CA PHE A 133 -9.02 -1.33 -1.88
C PHE A 133 -10.06 -2.39 -1.53
N ASP A 134 -9.71 -3.68 -1.62
CA ASP A 134 -10.60 -4.78 -1.28
C ASP A 134 -10.92 -4.78 0.24
N ILE A 135 -9.92 -4.48 1.08
CA ILE A 135 -10.10 -4.26 2.53
C ILE A 135 -11.05 -3.10 2.79
N GLU A 136 -10.82 -1.96 2.14
CA GLU A 136 -11.66 -0.78 2.32
C GLU A 136 -13.11 -1.04 1.89
N ARG A 137 -13.30 -1.68 0.74
CA ARG A 137 -14.62 -2.06 0.25
C ARG A 137 -15.35 -2.96 1.25
N HIS A 138 -14.67 -3.99 1.75
CA HIS A 138 -15.25 -4.91 2.74
C HIS A 138 -15.61 -4.19 4.04
N ASN A 139 -14.82 -3.21 4.48
CA ASN A 139 -15.13 -2.40 5.65
C ASN A 139 -16.38 -1.55 5.44
N ILE A 140 -16.50 -0.87 4.29
CA ILE A 140 -17.68 -0.08 3.94
C ILE A 140 -18.95 -0.95 3.88
N GLU A 141 -18.86 -2.14 3.26
CA GLU A 141 -19.99 -3.07 3.18
C GLU A 141 -20.45 -3.52 4.59
N ARG A 142 -19.52 -3.79 5.51
CA ARG A 142 -19.84 -4.17 6.90
C ARG A 142 -20.50 -3.04 7.70
N GLU A 143 -20.04 -1.80 7.56
CA GLU A 143 -20.62 -0.64 8.24
C GLU A 143 -22.07 -0.41 7.75
N ALA A 144 -22.29 -0.47 6.44
CA ALA A 144 -23.61 -0.34 5.85
C ALA A 144 -24.59 -1.45 6.27
N GLU A 145 -24.11 -2.64 6.60
CA GLU A 145 -24.92 -3.72 7.18
C GLU A 145 -25.24 -3.50 8.66
N ALA A 146 -24.31 -2.92 9.41
CA ALA A 146 -24.51 -2.62 10.84
C ALA A 146 -25.55 -1.50 11.03
N GLU A 147 -25.55 -0.48 10.18
CA GLU A 147 -26.52 0.63 10.23
C GLU A 147 -27.96 0.21 9.87
N LYS A 148 -28.13 -0.90 9.16
CA LYS A 148 -29.44 -1.44 8.78
C LYS A 148 -30.09 -2.30 9.88
N LYS A 149 -29.35 -2.68 10.91
CA LYS A 149 -29.83 -3.50 12.05
C LYS A 149 -30.22 -2.63 13.24
#